data_AF-A0A2C9JY96-F1
#
_entry.id   AF-A0A2C9JY96-F1
#
_cell.length_a   1.000
_cell.length_b   1.000
_cell.length_c   1.000
_cell.angle_alpha   90.00
_cell.angle_beta   90.00
_cell.angle_gamma   90.00
#
_symmetry.space_group_name_H-M   'P 1'
#
loop_
_entity.id
_entity.type
_entity.pdbx_description
1 polymer ?
#
loop_
_entity_poly.entity_id
_entity_poly.type
_entity_poly.pdbx_seq_one_letter_code
_entity_poly.pdbx_strand_id
1 'polypeptide(L)'
;MYDMVKWPLDYFLKAWNSTKQELVYQVGEENIEYSYWGRPEDMTHPRPCKVASAANPGSDVAGATAAALALGHLVFKDKGDTVYSNQLLNAAKSLYKFATDHKGSYQTDTFPSEKYTDELCLASIWLYRATHTVQYLNEAKTYIDNDDIYALTQDSKDLACRQLLYEETHEDSHKTAVVDYFNNWLPGGTVQYTPCGLAWRMKWGPLGTAAKSAFLALVAADSGIEIDRYRKWAVEQINYILGDNPHNGGCFSFEVGYSSRYPLQPHHRGASCPDRPAHCDLAQYSADTPNPQVLTGAIVGGPDEYDQYLDVRPDWVYNEVQVDYNSGFQAALAGIVHLLSINLLPTSNNKCPCNQ
;
A
#
# COMPACT_ATOMS: atom_id res chain seq x y z
N MET A 1 -0.83 13.17 9.96
CA MET A 1 -0.03 11.93 9.88
C MET A 1 -0.18 11.05 11.12
N TYR A 2 0.22 11.48 12.33
CA TYR A 2 0.17 10.60 13.52
C TYR A 2 -1.20 9.98 13.80
N ASP A 3 -2.29 10.75 13.69
CA ASP A 3 -3.63 10.20 13.94
C ASP A 3 -4.05 9.18 12.87
N MET A 4 -3.65 9.40 11.61
CA MET A 4 -3.92 8.47 10.50
C MET A 4 -3.24 7.12 10.72
N VAL A 5 -1.98 7.11 11.20
CA VAL A 5 -1.27 5.87 11.49
C VAL A 5 -1.69 5.26 12.83
N LYS A 6 -2.17 6.06 13.79
CA LYS A 6 -2.66 5.54 15.08
C LYS A 6 -3.91 4.67 14.90
N TRP A 7 -4.80 5.05 13.99
CA TRP A 7 -6.08 4.37 13.78
C TRP A 7 -5.93 2.86 13.47
N PRO A 8 -5.15 2.43 12.46
CA PRO A 8 -4.92 1.00 12.21
C PRO A 8 -4.14 0.33 13.35
N LEU A 9 -3.18 1.02 13.98
CA LEU A 9 -2.43 0.46 15.11
C LEU A 9 -3.31 0.15 16.32
N ASP A 10 -4.25 1.04 16.65
CA ASP A 10 -5.25 0.80 17.70
C ASP A 10 -6.16 -0.38 17.36
N TYR A 11 -6.52 -0.54 16.07
CA TYR A 11 -7.27 -1.70 15.61
C TYR A 11 -6.45 -3.00 15.78
N PHE A 12 -5.19 -3.02 15.37
CA PHE A 12 -4.31 -4.17 15.51
C PHE A 12 -4.08 -4.58 16.98
N LEU A 13 -3.93 -3.61 17.88
CA LEU A 13 -3.83 -3.88 19.32
C LEU A 13 -5.11 -4.53 19.88
N LYS A 14 -6.29 -4.18 19.36
CA LYS A 14 -7.56 -4.81 19.75
C LYS A 14 -7.76 -6.17 19.11
N ALA A 15 -7.30 -6.35 17.88
CA ALA A 15 -7.42 -7.58 17.12
C ALA A 15 -6.54 -8.72 17.67
N TRP A 16 -5.44 -8.38 18.33
CA TRP A 16 -4.51 -9.35 18.90
C TRP A 16 -4.80 -9.70 20.36
N ASN A 17 -5.10 -10.96 20.63
CA ASN A 17 -5.20 -11.52 21.98
C ASN A 17 -4.01 -12.45 22.27
N SER A 18 -2.98 -11.91 22.94
CA SER A 18 -1.76 -12.65 23.25
C SER A 18 -1.96 -13.82 24.22
N THR A 19 -2.95 -13.76 25.10
CA THR A 19 -3.23 -14.85 26.08
C THR A 19 -3.85 -16.06 25.40
N LYS A 20 -4.69 -15.83 24.39
CA LYS A 20 -5.32 -16.90 23.60
C LYS A 20 -4.52 -17.30 22.36
N GLN A 21 -3.51 -16.50 21.99
CA GLN A 21 -2.80 -16.61 20.72
C GLN A 21 -3.77 -16.54 19.53
N GLU A 22 -4.66 -15.54 19.54
CA GLU A 22 -5.70 -15.33 18.51
C GLU A 22 -5.56 -13.94 17.89
N LEU A 23 -5.51 -13.86 16.56
CA LEU A 23 -5.49 -12.60 15.79
C LEU A 23 -6.72 -12.51 14.89
N VAL A 24 -7.56 -11.50 15.11
CA VAL A 24 -8.68 -11.19 14.20
C VAL A 24 -8.12 -10.48 12.96
N TYR A 25 -8.06 -11.16 11.82
CA TYR A 25 -7.54 -10.57 10.58
C TYR A 25 -8.63 -10.07 9.63
N GLN A 26 -9.89 -10.46 9.83
CA GLN A 26 -11.00 -10.02 9.00
C GLN A 26 -12.28 -9.86 9.83
N VAL A 27 -13.04 -8.80 9.55
CA VAL A 27 -14.37 -8.53 10.12
C VAL A 27 -15.34 -8.18 9.00
N GLY A 28 -16.31 -9.06 8.76
CA GLY A 28 -17.15 -9.06 7.56
C GLY A 28 -16.80 -10.25 6.66
N GLU A 29 -17.77 -10.70 5.87
CA GLU A 29 -17.59 -11.76 4.89
C GLU A 29 -17.87 -11.20 3.50
N GLU A 30 -17.01 -11.49 2.55
CA GLU A 30 -16.96 -10.85 1.24
C GLU A 30 -18.30 -10.89 0.51
N ASN A 31 -18.93 -12.06 0.39
CA ASN A 31 -20.17 -12.21 -0.34
C ASN A 31 -21.31 -11.42 0.30
N ILE A 32 -21.36 -11.40 1.64
CA ILE A 32 -22.33 -10.60 2.38
C ILE A 32 -22.07 -9.10 2.17
N GLU A 33 -20.83 -8.66 2.36
CA GLU A 33 -20.43 -7.24 2.23
C GLU A 33 -20.65 -6.72 0.80
N TYR A 34 -20.35 -7.53 -0.22
CA TYR A 34 -20.50 -7.14 -1.62
C TYR A 34 -21.95 -7.14 -2.09
N SER A 35 -22.82 -7.94 -1.49
CA SER A 35 -24.26 -7.89 -1.74
C SER A 35 -24.92 -6.60 -1.24
N TYR A 36 -24.25 -5.88 -0.33
CA TYR A 36 -24.71 -4.60 0.21
C TYR A 36 -24.14 -3.43 -0.59
N TRP A 37 -25.01 -2.49 -0.95
CA TRP A 37 -24.61 -1.15 -1.41
C TRP A 37 -25.38 -0.10 -0.61
N GLY A 38 -24.67 0.74 0.12
CA GLY A 38 -25.26 1.75 0.99
C GLY A 38 -24.22 2.36 1.94
N ARG A 39 -24.67 3.21 2.85
CA ARG A 39 -23.76 3.82 3.84
C ARG A 39 -23.26 2.76 4.84
N PRO A 40 -22.00 2.80 5.28
CA PRO A 40 -21.51 1.85 6.26
C PRO A 40 -22.25 1.96 7.62
N GLU A 41 -22.75 3.14 8.01
CA GLU A 41 -23.48 3.28 9.28
C GLU A 41 -24.90 2.68 9.24
N ASP A 42 -25.42 2.40 8.04
CA ASP A 42 -26.76 1.83 7.84
C ASP A 42 -26.71 0.29 7.69
N MET A 43 -25.54 -0.34 7.83
CA MET A 43 -25.38 -1.80 7.74
C MET A 43 -26.10 -2.53 8.88
N THR A 44 -26.87 -3.56 8.53
CA THR A 44 -27.58 -4.43 9.51
C THR A 44 -27.26 -5.91 9.34
N HIS A 45 -26.49 -6.28 8.32
CA HIS A 45 -26.14 -7.67 8.03
C HIS A 45 -25.06 -8.20 9.00
N PRO A 46 -24.95 -9.54 9.16
CA PRO A 46 -23.91 -10.14 10.00
C PRO A 46 -22.50 -9.80 9.50
N ARG A 47 -21.61 -9.47 10.44
CA ARG A 47 -20.19 -9.22 10.17
C ARG A 47 -19.31 -10.20 10.96
N PRO A 48 -19.18 -11.46 10.50
CA PRO A 48 -18.40 -12.47 11.21
C PRO A 48 -16.91 -12.13 11.20
N CYS A 49 -16.18 -12.61 12.21
CA CYS A 49 -14.73 -12.46 12.28
C CYS A 49 -14.03 -13.73 11.78
N LYS A 50 -12.97 -13.58 10.97
CA LYS A 50 -11.99 -14.66 10.75
C LYS A 50 -10.77 -14.44 11.66
N VAL A 51 -10.26 -15.53 12.22
CA VAL A 51 -9.25 -15.50 13.29
C VAL A 51 -8.12 -16.47 12.96
N ALA A 52 -6.88 -15.98 13.04
CA ALA A 52 -5.68 -16.82 13.04
C ALA A 52 -5.41 -17.31 14.47
N SER A 53 -5.08 -18.59 14.60
CA SER A 53 -4.79 -19.26 15.87
C SER A 53 -3.74 -20.36 15.69
N ALA A 54 -3.34 -21.04 16.77
CA ALA A 54 -2.41 -22.16 16.68
C ALA A 54 -2.90 -23.31 15.77
N ALA A 55 -4.23 -23.49 15.65
CA ALA A 55 -4.83 -24.53 14.80
C ALA A 55 -5.06 -24.06 13.36
N ASN A 56 -5.25 -22.76 13.15
CA ASN A 56 -5.41 -22.12 11.84
C ASN A 56 -4.42 -20.96 11.75
N PRO A 57 -3.16 -21.22 11.38
CA PRO A 57 -2.10 -20.20 11.41
C PRO A 57 -2.35 -19.06 10.41
N GLY A 58 -1.57 -17.99 10.54
CA GLY A 58 -1.63 -16.81 9.69
C GLY A 58 -0.37 -15.97 9.85
N SER A 59 0.78 -16.54 9.49
CA SER A 59 2.12 -15.96 9.63
C SER A 59 2.32 -14.70 8.80
N ASP A 60 1.67 -14.63 7.64
CA ASP A 60 1.59 -13.47 6.76
C ASP A 60 0.94 -12.29 7.50
N VAL A 61 -0.36 -12.35 7.78
CA VAL A 61 -1.10 -11.27 8.44
C VAL A 61 -0.56 -10.96 9.84
N ALA A 62 -0.09 -11.97 10.58
CA ALA A 62 0.56 -11.75 11.88
C ALA A 62 1.93 -11.07 11.72
N GLY A 63 2.73 -11.45 10.72
CA GLY A 63 4.00 -10.83 10.39
C GLY A 63 3.83 -9.38 9.93
N ALA A 64 2.95 -9.11 8.98
CA ALA A 64 2.62 -7.75 8.53
C ALA A 64 2.11 -6.87 9.69
N THR A 65 1.25 -7.42 10.55
CA THR A 65 0.77 -6.70 11.75
C THR A 65 1.91 -6.43 12.74
N ALA A 66 2.80 -7.41 12.98
CA ALA A 66 3.96 -7.22 13.83
C ALA A 66 4.93 -6.16 13.29
N ALA A 67 5.16 -6.15 11.97
CA ALA A 67 5.96 -5.13 11.29
C ALA A 67 5.35 -3.73 11.47
N ALA A 68 4.04 -3.58 11.26
CA ALA A 68 3.33 -2.31 11.44
C ALA A 68 3.41 -1.80 12.89
N LEU A 69 3.24 -2.68 13.87
CA LEU A 69 3.36 -2.33 15.29
C LEU A 69 4.80 -1.99 15.69
N ALA A 70 5.81 -2.69 15.15
CA ALA A 70 7.22 -2.37 15.39
C ALA A 70 7.63 -1.02 14.78
N LEU A 71 7.16 -0.71 13.57
CA LEU A 71 7.32 0.60 12.96
C LEU A 71 6.57 1.68 13.77
N GLY A 72 5.34 1.39 14.20
CA GLY A 72 4.56 2.26 15.07
C GLY A 72 5.29 2.57 16.38
N HIS A 73 5.95 1.58 16.99
CA HIS A 73 6.79 1.81 18.17
C HIS A 73 7.83 2.91 17.90
N LEU A 74 8.57 2.83 16.80
CA LEU A 74 9.60 3.82 16.44
C LEU A 74 8.99 5.22 16.24
N VAL A 75 7.89 5.31 15.49
CA VAL A 75 7.20 6.59 15.19
C VAL A 75 6.67 7.27 16.46
N PHE A 76 6.02 6.52 17.34
CA PHE A 76 5.44 7.09 18.57
C PHE A 76 6.48 7.30 19.67
N LYS A 77 7.60 6.55 19.65
CA LYS A 77 8.76 6.83 20.50
C LYS A 77 9.39 8.17 20.13
N ASP A 78 9.60 8.42 18.85
CA ASP A 78 10.14 9.69 18.33
C ASP A 78 9.21 10.87 18.65
N LYS A 79 7.88 10.66 18.55
CA LYS A 79 6.87 11.64 18.99
C LYS A 79 6.90 11.92 20.50
N GLY A 80 7.53 11.07 21.31
CA GLY A 80 7.58 11.18 22.78
C GLY A 80 6.45 10.46 23.54
N ASP A 81 5.58 9.70 22.84
CA ASP A 81 4.53 8.89 23.47
C ASP A 81 5.08 7.50 23.85
N THR A 82 5.86 7.46 24.92
CA THR A 82 6.57 6.26 25.35
C THR A 82 5.63 5.16 25.85
N VAL A 83 4.47 5.51 26.42
CA VAL A 83 3.49 4.53 26.93
C VAL A 83 2.88 3.77 25.77
N TYR A 84 2.35 4.47 24.78
CA TYR A 84 1.76 3.84 23.60
C TYR A 84 2.82 3.10 22.78
N SER A 85 3.98 3.72 22.58
CA SER A 85 5.11 3.10 21.88
C SER A 85 5.52 1.76 22.52
N ASN A 86 5.57 1.64 23.85
CA ASN A 86 5.88 0.38 24.53
C ASN A 86 4.77 -0.66 24.38
N GLN A 87 3.50 -0.25 24.36
CA GLN A 87 2.38 -1.16 24.10
C GLN A 87 2.48 -1.78 22.70
N LEU A 88 2.79 -0.96 21.69
CA LEU A 88 3.00 -1.42 20.31
C LEU A 88 4.14 -2.43 20.22
N LEU A 89 5.30 -2.15 20.83
CA LEU A 89 6.45 -3.06 20.78
C LEU A 89 6.17 -4.40 21.47
N ASN A 90 5.49 -4.39 22.61
CA ASN A 90 5.12 -5.61 23.32
C ASN A 90 4.18 -6.48 22.47
N ALA A 91 3.18 -5.86 21.84
CA ALA A 91 2.30 -6.55 20.92
C ALA A 91 3.06 -7.10 19.71
N ALA A 92 3.92 -6.29 19.07
CA ALA A 92 4.74 -6.69 17.92
C ALA A 92 5.58 -7.94 18.20
N LYS A 93 6.31 -7.96 19.33
CA LYS A 93 7.13 -9.12 19.75
C LYS A 93 6.28 -10.37 19.94
N SER A 94 5.13 -10.24 20.61
CA SER A 94 4.25 -11.38 20.88
C SER A 94 3.57 -11.93 19.62
N LEU A 95 3.17 -11.05 18.69
CA LEU A 95 2.61 -11.41 17.39
C LEU A 95 3.64 -12.10 16.51
N TYR A 96 4.85 -11.54 16.42
CA TYR A 96 5.93 -12.16 15.65
C TYR A 96 6.26 -13.55 16.20
N LYS A 97 6.35 -13.71 17.53
CA LYS A 97 6.54 -15.02 18.15
C LYS A 97 5.44 -16.01 17.74
N PHE A 98 4.17 -15.59 17.78
CA PHE A 98 3.05 -16.40 17.32
C PHE A 98 3.20 -16.80 15.84
N ALA A 99 3.54 -15.84 14.97
CA ALA A 99 3.73 -16.06 13.54
C ALA A 99 4.86 -17.07 13.24
N THR A 100 5.92 -17.08 14.05
CA THR A 100 7.05 -18.01 13.90
C THR A 100 6.83 -19.38 14.55
N ASP A 101 6.06 -19.45 15.64
CA ASP A 101 5.71 -20.70 16.33
C ASP A 101 4.66 -21.50 15.56
N HIS A 102 3.74 -20.80 14.88
CA HIS A 102 2.60 -21.39 14.17
C HIS A 102 2.63 -20.97 12.70
N LYS A 103 3.46 -21.66 11.91
CA LYS A 103 3.71 -21.32 10.51
C LYS A 103 2.57 -21.73 9.58
N GLY A 104 2.10 -20.79 8.77
CA GLY A 104 1.16 -21.03 7.66
C GLY A 104 0.44 -19.76 7.26
N SER A 105 -0.04 -19.71 6.01
CA SER A 105 -0.78 -18.56 5.51
C SER A 105 -2.19 -18.48 6.08
N TYR A 106 -2.70 -17.26 6.23
CA TYR A 106 -4.09 -17.04 6.60
C TYR A 106 -5.06 -17.51 5.51
N GLN A 107 -6.31 -17.75 5.90
CA GLN A 107 -7.34 -18.25 4.99
C GLN A 107 -8.25 -17.12 4.51
N THR A 108 -8.15 -16.79 3.24
CA THR A 108 -9.00 -15.79 2.59
C THR A 108 -9.31 -16.16 1.15
N ASP A 109 -10.41 -15.63 0.65
CA ASP A 109 -10.89 -15.83 -0.72
C ASP A 109 -10.55 -14.61 -1.60
N THR A 110 -10.45 -13.41 -1.01
CA THR A 110 -10.29 -12.13 -1.71
C THR A 110 -8.84 -11.71 -1.90
N PHE A 111 -8.00 -11.91 -0.88
CA PHE A 111 -6.62 -11.40 -0.82
C PHE A 111 -5.63 -12.53 -0.51
N PRO A 112 -5.60 -13.59 -1.35
CA PRO A 112 -4.80 -14.77 -1.05
C PRO A 112 -3.33 -14.40 -0.85
N SER A 113 -2.70 -15.07 0.13
CA SER A 113 -1.25 -14.98 0.33
C SER A 113 -0.55 -16.00 -0.55
N GLU A 114 0.44 -15.56 -1.34
CA GLU A 114 1.30 -16.47 -2.11
C GLU A 114 2.31 -17.18 -1.20
N LYS A 115 2.88 -16.44 -0.25
CA LYS A 115 3.80 -16.90 0.78
C LYS A 115 3.75 -15.95 1.97
N TYR A 116 4.31 -16.39 3.11
CA TYR A 116 4.37 -15.61 4.35
C TYR A 116 5.80 -15.24 4.76
N THR A 117 6.80 -15.73 4.03
CA THR A 117 8.21 -15.58 4.42
C THR A 117 8.65 -14.13 4.31
N ASP A 118 8.17 -13.40 3.31
CA ASP A 118 8.47 -11.99 3.11
C ASP A 118 7.82 -11.07 4.17
N GLU A 119 6.62 -11.38 4.68
CA GLU A 119 6.10 -10.71 5.89
C GLU A 119 6.95 -11.01 7.11
N LEU A 120 7.41 -12.24 7.28
CA LEU A 120 8.30 -12.59 8.40
C LEU A 120 9.66 -11.88 8.25
N CYS A 121 10.18 -11.75 7.04
CA CYS A 121 11.38 -10.97 6.72
C CYS A 121 11.20 -9.52 7.14
N LEU A 122 10.10 -8.90 6.71
CA LEU A 122 9.74 -7.52 7.01
C LEU A 122 9.55 -7.29 8.52
N ALA A 123 8.83 -8.19 9.20
CA ALA A 123 8.61 -8.11 10.64
C ALA A 123 9.91 -8.23 11.44
N SER A 124 10.77 -9.17 11.05
CA SER A 124 12.07 -9.41 11.67
C SER A 124 12.96 -8.17 11.58
N ILE A 125 13.12 -7.58 10.39
CA ILE A 125 14.00 -6.43 10.22
C ILE A 125 13.46 -5.18 10.93
N TRP A 126 12.14 -4.96 10.98
CA TRP A 126 11.55 -3.88 11.77
C TRP A 126 11.68 -4.10 13.28
N LEU A 127 11.55 -5.35 13.76
CA LEU A 127 11.82 -5.68 15.16
C LEU A 127 13.29 -5.47 15.51
N TYR A 128 14.21 -5.81 14.61
CA TYR A 128 15.63 -5.49 14.77
C TYR A 128 15.85 -3.98 14.91
N ARG A 129 15.26 -3.15 14.05
CA ARG A 129 15.33 -1.68 14.17
C ARG A 129 14.74 -1.17 15.48
N ALA A 130 13.66 -1.78 15.95
CA ALA A 130 12.98 -1.39 17.18
C ALA A 130 13.75 -1.79 18.46
N THR A 131 14.53 -2.87 18.44
CA THR A 131 15.11 -3.46 19.66
C THR A 131 16.62 -3.62 19.66
N HIS A 132 17.27 -3.49 18.50
CA HIS A 132 18.67 -3.84 18.24
C HIS A 132 19.03 -5.28 18.65
N THR A 133 18.05 -6.18 18.68
CA THR A 133 18.28 -7.60 19.02
C THR A 133 18.73 -8.36 17.78
N VAL A 134 20.02 -8.74 17.75
CA VAL A 134 20.68 -9.38 16.60
C VAL A 134 19.96 -10.64 16.09
N GLN A 135 19.26 -11.37 16.97
CA GLN A 135 18.45 -12.52 16.57
C GLN A 135 17.47 -12.18 15.45
N TYR A 136 16.77 -11.04 15.54
CA TYR A 136 15.81 -10.63 14.52
C TYR A 136 16.49 -10.31 13.18
N LEU A 137 17.68 -9.70 13.18
CA LEU A 137 18.44 -9.49 11.95
C LEU A 137 18.84 -10.82 11.30
N ASN A 138 19.29 -11.78 12.12
CA ASN A 138 19.65 -13.10 11.61
C ASN A 138 18.44 -13.84 11.05
N GLU A 139 17.28 -13.77 11.72
CA GLU A 139 16.03 -14.36 11.24
C GLU A 139 15.57 -13.73 9.92
N ALA A 140 15.61 -12.39 9.80
CA ALA A 140 15.29 -11.69 8.56
C ALA A 140 16.07 -12.25 7.36
N LYS A 141 17.37 -12.50 7.53
CA LYS A 141 18.22 -13.08 6.49
C LYS A 141 17.83 -14.49 6.06
N THR A 142 17.17 -15.27 6.94
CA THR A 142 16.72 -16.64 6.62
C THR A 142 15.43 -16.69 5.80
N TYR A 143 14.67 -15.59 5.79
CA TYR A 143 13.39 -15.50 5.08
C TYR A 143 13.51 -14.96 3.65
N ILE A 144 14.73 -14.63 3.25
CA ILE A 144 15.01 -14.07 1.94
C ILE A 144 14.77 -15.12 0.85
N ASP A 145 13.98 -14.71 -0.14
CA ASP A 145 13.83 -15.41 -1.42
C ASP A 145 14.76 -14.80 -2.48
N ASN A 146 15.37 -15.64 -3.31
CA ASN A 146 16.26 -15.21 -4.41
C ASN A 146 15.57 -15.21 -5.77
N ASP A 147 14.27 -15.51 -5.82
CA ASP A 147 13.46 -15.36 -7.03
C ASP A 147 13.32 -13.89 -7.45
N ASP A 148 13.01 -13.69 -8.73
CA ASP A 148 12.79 -12.36 -9.29
C ASP A 148 11.61 -11.66 -8.61
N ILE A 149 11.85 -10.47 -8.07
CA ILE A 149 10.82 -9.74 -7.33
C ILE A 149 9.84 -9.09 -8.32
N TYR A 150 8.60 -9.59 -8.34
CA TYR A 150 7.58 -9.14 -9.28
C TYR A 150 7.18 -7.67 -9.05
N ALA A 151 6.64 -7.36 -7.88
CA ALA A 151 6.18 -6.02 -7.53
C ALA A 151 6.14 -5.85 -6.01
N LEU A 152 6.28 -4.61 -5.53
CA LEU A 152 5.92 -4.28 -4.15
C LEU A 152 4.39 -4.16 -4.08
N THR A 153 3.72 -5.08 -3.38
CA THR A 153 2.25 -5.12 -3.29
C THR A 153 1.79 -5.30 -1.85
N GLN A 154 0.47 -5.39 -1.66
CA GLN A 154 -0.07 -5.82 -0.37
C GLN A 154 0.28 -7.27 -0.02
N ASP A 155 0.66 -8.09 -1.01
CA ASP A 155 1.03 -9.51 -0.83
C ASP A 155 2.55 -9.69 -0.76
N SER A 156 3.35 -9.11 -1.67
CA SER A 156 4.82 -9.26 -1.62
C SER A 156 5.53 -8.07 -0.96
N LYS A 157 6.34 -8.36 0.06
CA LYS A 157 7.25 -7.45 0.79
C LYS A 157 8.73 -7.70 0.50
N ASP A 158 9.05 -8.59 -0.43
CA ASP A 158 10.44 -9.03 -0.70
C ASP A 158 11.37 -7.85 -0.93
N LEU A 159 10.97 -6.91 -1.78
CA LEU A 159 11.78 -5.74 -2.12
C LEU A 159 11.97 -4.81 -0.92
N ALA A 160 10.93 -4.60 -0.12
CA ALA A 160 11.02 -3.80 1.09
C ALA A 160 11.98 -4.45 2.10
N CYS A 161 11.93 -5.77 2.26
CA CYS A 161 12.87 -6.46 3.13
C CYS A 161 14.32 -6.35 2.62
N ARG A 162 14.55 -6.52 1.30
CA ARG A 162 15.87 -6.34 0.69
C ARG A 162 16.42 -4.93 0.91
N GLN A 163 15.60 -3.90 0.70
CA GLN A 163 15.97 -2.51 0.94
C GLN A 163 16.36 -2.27 2.41
N LEU A 164 15.55 -2.72 3.36
CA LEU A 164 15.83 -2.56 4.78
C LEU A 164 17.08 -3.34 5.23
N LEU A 165 17.29 -4.54 4.70
CA LEU A 165 18.51 -5.30 4.96
C LEU A 165 19.75 -4.58 4.41
N TYR A 166 19.68 -3.98 3.22
CA TYR A 166 20.77 -3.18 2.69
C TYR A 166 21.09 -1.96 3.58
N GLU A 167 20.07 -1.27 4.06
CA GLU A 167 20.25 -0.13 4.99
C GLU A 167 20.95 -0.54 6.29
N GLU A 168 20.69 -1.75 6.81
CA GLU A 168 21.28 -2.23 8.07
C GLU A 168 22.66 -2.91 7.90
N THR A 169 22.91 -3.58 6.77
CA THR A 169 24.10 -4.44 6.61
C THR A 169 25.09 -3.92 5.58
N HIS A 170 24.64 -3.08 4.65
CA HIS A 170 25.37 -2.67 3.45
C HIS A 170 25.90 -3.84 2.61
N GLU A 171 25.29 -5.02 2.71
CA GLU A 171 25.67 -6.18 1.89
C GLU A 171 25.24 -5.96 0.43
N ASP A 172 26.20 -6.11 -0.50
CA ASP A 172 26.00 -5.86 -1.93
C ASP A 172 24.91 -6.75 -2.54
N SER A 173 24.67 -7.95 -2.00
CA SER A 173 23.61 -8.85 -2.47
C SER A 173 22.21 -8.24 -2.36
N HIS A 174 21.96 -7.46 -1.30
CA HIS A 174 20.69 -6.76 -1.12
C HIS A 174 20.59 -5.55 -2.05
N LYS A 175 21.69 -4.80 -2.22
CA LYS A 175 21.77 -3.70 -3.18
C LYS A 175 21.49 -4.18 -4.60
N THR A 176 22.11 -5.28 -5.02
CA THR A 176 21.91 -5.88 -6.35
C THR A 176 20.46 -6.26 -6.57
N ALA A 177 19.79 -6.89 -5.58
CA ALA A 177 18.37 -7.23 -5.70
C ALA A 177 17.47 -5.99 -5.91
N VAL A 178 17.77 -4.87 -5.22
CA VAL A 178 17.06 -3.59 -5.41
C VAL A 178 17.33 -3.02 -6.81
N VAL A 179 18.58 -3.08 -7.27
CA VAL A 179 18.97 -2.60 -8.60
C VAL A 179 18.32 -3.43 -9.71
N ASP A 180 18.29 -4.75 -9.59
CA ASP A 180 17.70 -5.65 -10.58
C ASP A 180 16.19 -5.47 -10.67
N TYR A 181 15.52 -5.25 -9.54
CA TYR A 181 14.13 -4.84 -9.52
C TYR A 181 13.92 -3.56 -10.34
N PHE A 182 14.67 -2.49 -10.08
CA PHE A 182 14.47 -1.23 -10.82
C PHE A 182 14.95 -1.30 -12.27
N ASN A 183 15.90 -2.16 -12.62
CA ASN A 183 16.25 -2.42 -14.02
C ASN A 183 15.05 -2.99 -14.80
N ASN A 184 14.21 -3.80 -14.15
CA ASN A 184 12.96 -4.28 -14.74
C ASN A 184 11.90 -3.17 -14.84
N TRP A 185 11.83 -2.26 -13.86
CA TRP A 185 10.78 -1.25 -13.77
C TRP A 185 11.04 0.04 -14.53
N LEU A 186 12.30 0.40 -14.78
CA LEU A 186 12.67 1.62 -15.49
C LEU A 186 12.44 1.49 -17.01
N PRO A 187 12.34 2.61 -17.76
CA PRO A 187 12.16 2.57 -19.20
C PRO A 187 13.24 1.73 -19.90
N GLY A 188 12.82 0.84 -20.80
CA GLY A 188 13.68 -0.15 -21.47
C GLY A 188 13.85 -1.47 -20.68
N GLY A 189 13.24 -1.58 -19.50
CA GLY A 189 13.13 -2.81 -18.73
C GLY A 189 12.03 -3.75 -19.24
N THR A 190 11.58 -4.66 -18.36
CA THR A 190 10.57 -5.69 -18.66
C THR A 190 9.14 -5.27 -18.31
N VAL A 191 8.97 -4.26 -17.44
CA VAL A 191 7.66 -3.69 -17.13
C VAL A 191 7.13 -2.92 -18.34
N GLN A 192 5.87 -3.17 -18.69
CA GLN A 192 5.20 -2.44 -19.77
C GLN A 192 5.04 -0.97 -19.39
N TYR A 193 5.26 -0.09 -20.36
CA TYR A 193 4.93 1.33 -20.24
C TYR A 193 3.72 1.65 -21.10
N THR A 194 2.77 2.37 -20.52
CA THR A 194 1.68 2.96 -21.32
C THR A 194 2.26 4.03 -22.26
N PRO A 195 1.56 4.35 -23.37
CA PRO A 195 1.95 5.45 -24.26
C PRO A 195 2.29 6.77 -23.54
N CYS A 196 1.63 7.08 -22.42
CA CYS A 196 1.82 8.27 -21.62
C CYS A 196 2.83 8.13 -20.47
N GLY A 197 3.51 6.98 -20.34
CA GLY A 197 4.68 6.84 -19.48
C GLY A 197 4.43 6.24 -18.09
N LEU A 198 3.25 5.68 -17.83
CA LEU A 198 3.00 4.90 -16.61
C LEU A 198 3.69 3.55 -16.71
N ALA A 199 4.46 3.18 -15.69
CA ALA A 199 4.98 1.83 -15.50
C ALA A 199 3.82 0.89 -15.10
N TRP A 200 3.21 0.27 -16.11
CA TRP A 200 2.02 -0.56 -15.98
C TRP A 200 2.39 -2.00 -15.71
N ARG A 201 2.32 -2.42 -14.44
CA ARG A 201 2.72 -3.77 -14.02
C ARG A 201 1.60 -4.79 -14.12
N MET A 202 0.39 -4.42 -13.72
CA MET A 202 -0.74 -5.32 -13.59
C MET A 202 -2.06 -4.57 -13.72
N LYS A 203 -3.12 -5.31 -14.11
CA LYS A 203 -4.46 -4.77 -14.32
C LYS A 203 -5.12 -4.21 -13.05
N TRP A 204 -4.91 -4.87 -11.91
CA TRP A 204 -5.53 -4.49 -10.65
C TRP A 204 -4.67 -3.45 -9.93
N GLY A 205 -5.13 -2.20 -9.89
CA GLY A 205 -4.44 -1.11 -9.23
C GLY A 205 -3.07 -0.74 -9.82
N PRO A 206 -2.94 -0.51 -11.15
CA PRO A 206 -1.67 -0.11 -11.77
C PRO A 206 -1.09 1.17 -11.13
N LEU A 207 -1.92 2.16 -10.80
CA LEU A 207 -1.45 3.40 -10.17
C LEU A 207 -0.91 3.18 -8.76
N GLY A 208 -1.67 2.45 -7.93
CA GLY A 208 -1.23 2.10 -6.58
C GLY A 208 0.07 1.29 -6.58
N THR A 209 0.25 0.43 -7.57
CA THR A 209 1.45 -0.38 -7.78
C THR A 209 2.64 0.48 -8.21
N ALA A 210 2.48 1.35 -9.21
CA ALA A 210 3.52 2.31 -9.62
C ALA A 210 3.92 3.26 -8.49
N ALA A 211 2.96 3.73 -7.69
CA ALA A 211 3.20 4.62 -6.57
C ALA A 211 4.00 3.97 -5.43
N LYS A 212 3.74 2.68 -5.11
CA LYS A 212 4.55 1.92 -4.14
C LYS A 212 6.00 1.78 -4.61
N SER A 213 6.20 1.47 -5.89
CA SER A 213 7.55 1.37 -6.47
C SER A 213 8.26 2.72 -6.53
N ALA A 214 7.55 3.80 -6.84
CA ALA A 214 8.07 5.17 -6.80
C ALA A 214 8.51 5.56 -5.37
N PHE A 215 7.71 5.24 -4.35
CA PHE A 215 8.11 5.43 -2.96
C PHE A 215 9.41 4.69 -2.66
N LEU A 216 9.52 3.41 -3.02
CA LEU A 216 10.73 2.66 -2.73
C LEU A 216 11.95 3.15 -3.54
N ALA A 217 11.75 3.63 -4.77
CA ALA A 217 12.83 4.25 -5.54
C ALA A 217 13.41 5.47 -4.80
N LEU A 218 12.56 6.28 -4.17
CA LEU A 218 12.99 7.40 -3.35
C LEU A 218 13.77 6.94 -2.10
N VAL A 219 13.32 5.87 -1.44
CA VAL A 219 14.04 5.27 -0.28
C VAL A 219 15.40 4.71 -0.70
N ALA A 220 15.47 3.99 -1.82
CA ALA A 220 16.71 3.45 -2.37
C ALA A 220 17.70 4.57 -2.75
N ALA A 221 17.19 5.66 -3.35
CA ALA A 221 17.99 6.85 -3.65
C ALA A 221 18.53 7.53 -2.39
N ASP A 222 17.74 7.61 -1.32
CA ASP A 222 18.18 8.15 -0.03
C ASP A 222 19.27 7.28 0.60
N SER A 223 19.23 5.97 0.34
CA SER A 223 20.27 5.00 0.68
C SER A 223 21.48 4.99 -0.27
N GLY A 224 21.54 5.92 -1.23
CA GLY A 224 22.68 6.08 -2.14
C GLY A 224 22.67 5.17 -3.38
N ILE A 225 21.55 4.54 -3.72
CA ILE A 225 21.42 3.69 -4.91
C ILE A 225 20.86 4.51 -6.07
N GLU A 226 21.61 4.63 -7.18
CA GLU A 226 21.15 5.22 -8.46
C GLU A 226 20.38 6.56 -8.29
N ILE A 227 20.89 7.42 -7.38
CA ILE A 227 20.17 8.55 -6.77
C ILE A 227 19.34 9.37 -7.77
N ASP A 228 20.00 9.94 -8.79
CA ASP A 228 19.34 10.84 -9.74
C ASP A 228 18.32 10.10 -10.61
N ARG A 229 18.65 8.86 -11.02
CA ARG A 229 17.80 8.04 -11.89
C ARG A 229 16.51 7.64 -11.18
N TYR A 230 16.62 7.19 -9.93
CA TYR A 230 15.48 6.74 -9.14
C TYR A 230 14.59 7.91 -8.68
N ARG A 231 15.18 9.01 -8.23
CA ARG A 231 14.41 10.22 -7.87
C ARG A 231 13.62 10.73 -9.06
N LYS A 232 14.25 10.85 -10.23
CA LYS A 232 13.60 11.35 -11.44
C LYS A 232 12.42 10.46 -11.83
N TRP A 233 12.65 9.16 -11.93
CA TRP A 233 11.60 8.22 -12.31
C TRP A 233 10.42 8.22 -11.33
N ALA A 234 10.70 8.22 -10.02
CA ALA A 234 9.65 8.27 -8.99
C ALA A 234 8.78 9.53 -9.12
N VAL A 235 9.40 10.70 -9.34
CA VAL A 235 8.66 11.96 -9.57
C VAL A 235 7.79 11.87 -10.82
N GLU A 236 8.30 11.30 -11.91
CA GLU A 236 7.54 11.15 -13.15
C GLU A 236 6.32 10.23 -12.98
N GLN A 237 6.43 9.12 -12.24
CA GLN A 237 5.29 8.24 -11.94
C GLN A 237 4.23 8.93 -11.06
N ILE A 238 4.64 9.71 -10.07
CA ILE A 238 3.70 10.46 -9.22
C ILE A 238 3.05 11.61 -10.00
N ASN A 239 3.80 12.31 -10.85
CA ASN A 239 3.24 13.35 -11.70
C ASN A 239 2.22 12.78 -12.69
N TYR A 240 2.45 11.59 -13.25
CA TYR A 240 1.46 10.90 -14.08
C TYR A 240 0.13 10.78 -13.33
N ILE A 241 0.14 10.28 -12.08
CA ILE A 241 -1.06 10.15 -11.23
C ILE A 241 -1.72 11.52 -11.00
N LEU A 242 -0.90 12.56 -10.80
CA LEU A 242 -1.38 13.91 -10.48
C LEU A 242 -1.85 14.74 -11.69
N GLY A 243 -1.63 14.27 -12.92
CA GLY A 243 -2.17 14.94 -14.10
C GLY A 243 -1.24 15.08 -15.29
N ASP A 244 -0.02 14.53 -15.27
CA ASP A 244 0.88 14.48 -16.44
C ASP A 244 0.50 13.40 -17.46
N ASN A 245 -0.80 13.31 -17.73
CA ASN A 245 -1.39 12.45 -18.74
C ASN A 245 -2.60 13.22 -19.34
N PRO A 246 -2.80 13.22 -20.66
CA PRO A 246 -4.06 13.67 -21.22
C PRO A 246 -5.09 12.53 -21.19
N HIS A 247 -6.27 12.87 -20.72
CA HIS A 247 -7.40 11.97 -20.76
C HIS A 247 -8.64 12.77 -21.19
N ASN A 248 -9.35 12.29 -22.22
CA ASN A 248 -10.52 12.97 -22.79
C ASN A 248 -10.26 14.46 -23.11
N GLY A 249 -9.17 14.77 -23.82
CA GLY A 249 -8.89 16.12 -24.35
C GLY A 249 -8.24 17.11 -23.38
N GLY A 250 -7.63 16.64 -22.29
CA GLY A 250 -6.88 17.51 -21.39
C GLY A 250 -6.33 16.76 -20.18
N CYS A 251 -5.64 17.48 -19.32
CA CYS A 251 -4.88 16.93 -18.19
C CYS A 251 -5.80 16.38 -17.13
N PHE A 252 -5.54 15.17 -16.66
CA PHE A 252 -6.45 14.46 -15.81
C PHE A 252 -5.72 13.85 -14.62
N SER A 253 -6.06 14.30 -13.42
CA SER A 253 -5.55 13.66 -12.21
C SER A 253 -6.35 12.40 -11.94
N PHE A 254 -5.69 11.31 -11.57
CA PHE A 254 -6.34 10.12 -11.03
C PHE A 254 -6.56 10.19 -9.51
N GLU A 255 -6.18 11.30 -8.87
CA GLU A 255 -6.51 11.60 -7.47
C GLU A 255 -7.85 12.35 -7.40
N VAL A 256 -8.83 11.74 -6.74
CA VAL A 256 -10.16 12.31 -6.56
C VAL A 256 -10.06 13.64 -5.80
N GLY A 257 -10.64 14.70 -6.39
CA GLY A 257 -10.64 16.04 -5.80
C GLY A 257 -9.37 16.85 -6.04
N TYR A 258 -8.41 16.36 -6.83
CA TYR A 258 -7.20 17.09 -7.20
C TYR A 258 -7.27 17.61 -8.65
N SER A 259 -6.72 18.81 -8.90
CA SER A 259 -6.78 19.50 -10.20
C SER A 259 -8.21 19.88 -10.65
N SER A 260 -8.34 20.42 -11.87
CA SER A 260 -9.63 20.80 -12.46
C SER A 260 -10.38 19.63 -13.11
N ARG A 261 -9.70 18.50 -13.33
CA ARG A 261 -10.28 17.26 -13.89
C ARG A 261 -9.76 16.05 -13.13
N TYR A 262 -10.69 15.25 -12.61
CA TYR A 262 -10.43 14.06 -11.81
C TYR A 262 -11.64 13.10 -11.87
N PRO A 263 -11.51 11.84 -11.39
CA PRO A 263 -12.61 10.89 -11.31
C PRO A 263 -13.77 11.38 -10.44
N LEU A 264 -14.97 11.37 -11.00
CA LEU A 264 -16.20 11.76 -10.33
C LEU A 264 -17.01 10.56 -9.86
N GLN A 265 -16.73 9.36 -10.36
CA GLN A 265 -17.48 8.15 -10.07
C GLN A 265 -16.60 7.00 -9.50
N PRO A 266 -15.74 7.24 -8.49
CA PRO A 266 -14.99 6.15 -7.88
C PRO A 266 -15.94 5.09 -7.29
N HIS A 267 -15.59 3.82 -7.42
CA HIS A 267 -16.31 2.66 -6.89
C HIS A 267 -16.24 2.66 -5.35
N HIS A 268 -17.05 3.51 -4.71
CA HIS A 268 -17.02 3.70 -3.26
C HIS A 268 -18.42 3.94 -2.69
N ARG A 269 -18.90 2.96 -1.92
CA ARG A 269 -20.27 2.92 -1.36
C ARG A 269 -20.63 4.21 -0.62
N GLY A 270 -19.84 4.58 0.39
CA GLY A 270 -20.10 5.77 1.21
C GLY A 270 -20.09 7.08 0.41
N ALA A 271 -19.25 7.17 -0.63
CA ALA A 271 -19.14 8.39 -1.44
C ALA A 271 -20.27 8.52 -2.46
N SER A 272 -20.81 7.39 -2.92
CA SER A 272 -21.97 7.35 -3.82
C SER A 272 -23.28 7.74 -3.13
N CYS A 273 -23.32 7.78 -1.80
CA CYS A 273 -24.54 8.07 -1.06
C CYS A 273 -24.85 9.58 -0.99
N PRO A 274 -26.12 9.99 -1.19
CA PRO A 274 -26.54 11.38 -1.00
C PRO A 274 -26.44 11.81 0.47
N ASP A 275 -26.69 13.08 0.76
CA ASP A 275 -26.78 13.56 2.14
C ASP A 275 -27.97 12.93 2.88
N ARG A 276 -27.81 12.72 4.19
CA ARG A 276 -28.95 12.32 5.03
C ARG A 276 -30.00 13.44 5.05
N PRO A 277 -31.30 13.12 5.07
CA PRO A 277 -31.89 11.81 5.33
C PRO A 277 -32.20 10.98 4.08
N ALA A 278 -31.69 11.33 2.89
CA ALA A 278 -32.01 10.60 1.66
C ALA A 278 -31.56 9.13 1.75
N HIS A 279 -32.34 8.23 1.18
CA HIS A 279 -32.00 6.81 1.13
C HIS A 279 -30.74 6.58 0.27
N CYS A 280 -29.95 5.56 0.63
CA CYS A 280 -28.82 5.10 -0.16
C CYS A 280 -28.90 3.58 -0.29
N ASP A 281 -29.01 3.09 -1.52
CA ASP A 281 -29.15 1.68 -1.84
C ASP A 281 -28.47 1.37 -3.19
N LEU A 282 -28.77 0.20 -3.77
CA LEU A 282 -28.19 -0.25 -5.04
C LEU A 282 -28.46 0.72 -6.21
N ALA A 283 -29.45 1.62 -6.13
CA ALA A 283 -29.64 2.65 -7.15
C ALA A 283 -28.42 3.58 -7.28
N GLN A 284 -27.71 3.87 -6.18
CA GLN A 284 -26.49 4.70 -6.21
C GLN A 284 -25.31 3.98 -6.87
N TYR A 285 -25.30 2.64 -6.89
CA TYR A 285 -24.25 1.88 -7.59
C TYR A 285 -24.27 2.19 -9.10
N SER A 286 -25.45 2.09 -9.71
CA SER A 286 -25.64 2.19 -11.17
C SER A 286 -25.96 3.61 -11.66
N ALA A 287 -26.01 4.61 -10.79
CA ALA A 287 -26.25 6.00 -11.18
C ALA A 287 -25.16 6.50 -12.15
N ASP A 288 -25.52 7.19 -13.22
CA ASP A 288 -24.60 7.76 -14.21
C ASP A 288 -24.14 9.19 -13.86
N THR A 289 -24.40 9.60 -12.62
CA THR A 289 -24.04 10.92 -12.08
C THR A 289 -22.81 10.82 -11.19
N PRO A 290 -22.05 11.93 -11.02
CA PRO A 290 -20.99 12.03 -10.03
C PRO A 290 -21.42 11.53 -8.65
N ASN A 291 -20.48 10.94 -7.91
CA ASN A 291 -20.68 10.65 -6.50
C ASN A 291 -21.08 11.94 -5.75
N PRO A 292 -22.15 11.93 -4.94
CA PRO A 292 -22.57 13.11 -4.18
C PRO A 292 -21.49 13.62 -3.22
N GLN A 293 -20.66 12.71 -2.67
CA GLN A 293 -19.55 13.06 -1.80
C GLN A 293 -18.23 12.91 -2.55
N VAL A 294 -17.41 13.96 -2.53
CA VAL A 294 -16.06 13.91 -3.10
C VAL A 294 -15.16 13.13 -2.15
N LEU A 295 -14.62 12.00 -2.62
CA LEU A 295 -13.69 11.16 -1.84
C LEU A 295 -12.26 11.71 -1.93
N THR A 296 -12.05 12.92 -1.44
CA THR A 296 -10.80 13.68 -1.62
C THR A 296 -9.56 12.87 -1.22
N GLY A 297 -8.58 12.83 -2.12
CA GLY A 297 -7.29 12.20 -1.91
C GLY A 297 -7.20 10.73 -2.30
N ALA A 298 -8.33 10.06 -2.57
CA ALA A 298 -8.30 8.69 -3.06
C ALA A 298 -7.72 8.64 -4.47
N ILE A 299 -6.77 7.72 -4.70
CA ILE A 299 -6.36 7.41 -6.07
C ILE A 299 -7.17 6.19 -6.55
N VAL A 300 -7.69 6.28 -7.78
CA VAL A 300 -8.40 5.16 -8.40
C VAL A 300 -7.44 4.08 -8.89
N GLY A 301 -7.96 2.93 -9.32
CA GLY A 301 -7.16 1.87 -9.93
C GLY A 301 -6.32 2.39 -11.11
N GLY A 302 -6.94 3.21 -11.96
CA GLY A 302 -6.29 3.93 -13.05
C GLY A 302 -6.61 3.37 -14.43
N PRO A 303 -5.79 3.70 -15.45
CA PRO A 303 -6.08 3.29 -16.82
C PRO A 303 -5.64 1.86 -17.12
N ASP A 304 -6.11 1.36 -18.26
CA ASP A 304 -5.55 0.18 -18.90
C ASP A 304 -4.14 0.44 -19.45
N GLU A 305 -3.55 -0.60 -20.03
CA GLU A 305 -2.17 -0.58 -20.53
C GLU A 305 -1.95 0.34 -21.76
N TYR A 306 -3.02 0.97 -22.27
CA TYR A 306 -3.04 1.90 -23.40
C TYR A 306 -3.55 3.31 -23.01
N ASP A 307 -3.49 3.66 -21.72
CA ASP A 307 -3.97 4.93 -21.15
C ASP A 307 -5.48 5.16 -21.30
N GLN A 308 -6.27 4.11 -21.59
CA GLN A 308 -7.73 4.24 -21.61
C GLN A 308 -8.30 4.10 -20.20
N TYR A 309 -9.20 5.01 -19.87
CA TYR A 309 -9.90 5.07 -18.59
C TYR A 309 -11.33 5.51 -18.85
N LEU A 310 -12.28 4.91 -18.15
CA LEU A 310 -13.67 5.36 -18.17
C LEU A 310 -14.08 5.59 -16.72
N ASP A 311 -14.57 6.80 -16.42
CA ASP A 311 -15.01 7.19 -15.08
C ASP A 311 -16.43 6.65 -14.82
N VAL A 312 -16.52 5.36 -14.48
CA VAL A 312 -17.79 4.64 -14.31
C VAL A 312 -17.74 3.79 -13.05
N ARG A 313 -18.62 4.09 -12.09
CA ARG A 313 -18.67 3.42 -10.79
C ARG A 313 -18.78 1.89 -10.85
N PRO A 314 -19.55 1.28 -11.78
CA PRO A 314 -19.59 -0.18 -11.87
C PRO A 314 -18.31 -0.82 -12.41
N ASP A 315 -17.37 -0.05 -12.97
CA ASP A 315 -16.05 -0.53 -13.35
C ASP A 315 -15.12 -0.53 -12.14
N TRP A 316 -15.28 -1.56 -11.32
CA TRP A 316 -14.49 -1.80 -10.11
C TRP A 316 -13.04 -2.22 -10.41
N VAL A 317 -12.59 -2.32 -11.67
CA VAL A 317 -11.16 -2.50 -11.95
C VAL A 317 -10.47 -1.15 -11.90
N TYR A 318 -10.95 -0.21 -12.71
CA TYR A 318 -10.26 1.04 -12.97
C TYR A 318 -10.70 2.17 -12.03
N ASN A 319 -11.93 2.11 -11.50
CA ASN A 319 -12.49 3.12 -10.57
C ASN A 319 -12.43 2.66 -9.11
N GLU A 320 -11.89 1.48 -8.82
CA GLU A 320 -11.71 1.02 -7.44
C GLU A 320 -10.73 1.90 -6.68
N VAL A 321 -11.00 2.06 -5.39
CA VAL A 321 -10.16 2.80 -4.44
C VAL A 321 -9.90 1.88 -3.25
N GLN A 322 -8.64 1.79 -2.83
CA GLN A 322 -8.23 0.96 -1.71
C GLN A 322 -7.19 1.68 -0.84
N VAL A 323 -7.11 1.26 0.43
CA VAL A 323 -6.11 1.82 1.37
C VAL A 323 -4.69 1.53 0.88
N ASP A 324 -4.45 0.36 0.31
CA ASP A 324 -3.13 -0.03 -0.19
C ASP A 324 -2.70 0.81 -1.41
N TYR A 325 -3.64 1.23 -2.28
CA TYR A 325 -3.34 2.10 -3.42
C TYR A 325 -2.76 3.42 -2.93
N ASN A 326 -3.42 4.04 -1.95
CA ASN A 326 -2.99 5.29 -1.36
C ASN A 326 -1.70 5.19 -0.52
N SER A 327 -1.37 4.02 0.04
CA SER A 327 -0.22 3.84 0.94
C SER A 327 1.11 4.29 0.31
N GLY A 328 1.45 3.74 -0.85
CA GLY A 328 2.67 4.08 -1.61
C GLY A 328 2.63 5.49 -2.16
N PHE A 329 1.47 5.94 -2.62
CA PHE A 329 1.27 7.29 -3.16
C PHE A 329 1.54 8.38 -2.12
N GLN A 330 0.93 8.26 -0.94
CA GLN A 330 1.13 9.20 0.15
C GLN A 330 2.59 9.21 0.64
N ALA A 331 3.24 8.05 0.69
CA ALA A 331 4.64 7.94 1.09
C ALA A 331 5.60 8.55 0.05
N ALA A 332 5.33 8.32 -1.25
CA ALA A 332 6.09 8.93 -2.34
C ALA A 332 5.93 10.46 -2.34
N LEU A 333 4.71 10.97 -2.14
CA LEU A 333 4.46 12.41 -1.99
C LEU A 333 5.27 13.02 -0.84
N ALA A 334 5.34 12.34 0.31
CA ALA A 334 6.17 12.78 1.43
C ALA A 334 7.67 12.85 1.05
N GLY A 335 8.17 11.85 0.31
CA GLY A 335 9.53 11.86 -0.23
C GLY A 335 9.78 13.02 -1.22
N ILE A 336 8.84 13.30 -2.12
CA ILE A 336 8.93 14.42 -3.08
C ILE A 336 8.92 15.77 -2.37
N VAL A 337 8.04 15.95 -1.37
CA VAL A 337 8.01 17.16 -0.53
C VAL A 337 9.31 17.33 0.25
N HIS A 338 9.88 16.22 0.75
CA HIS A 338 11.20 16.26 1.39
C HIS A 338 12.28 16.75 0.41
N LEU A 339 12.35 16.19 -0.80
CA LEU A 339 13.30 16.63 -1.84
C LEU A 339 13.15 18.12 -2.19
N LEU A 340 11.90 18.61 -2.28
CA LEU A 340 11.62 20.04 -2.45
C LEU A 340 12.19 20.87 -1.30
N SER A 341 12.01 20.44 -0.05
CA SER A 341 12.47 21.17 1.14
C SER A 341 14.00 21.31 1.22
N ILE A 342 14.74 20.40 0.58
CA ILE A 342 16.21 20.39 0.55
C ILE A 342 16.79 20.78 -0.83
N ASN A 343 15.95 21.28 -1.75
CA ASN A 343 16.34 21.68 -3.12
C ASN A 343 17.00 20.56 -3.95
N LEU A 344 16.57 19.30 -3.75
CA LEU A 344 17.04 18.12 -4.50
C LEU A 344 15.93 17.49 -5.38
N LEU A 345 14.85 18.22 -5.65
CA LEU A 345 13.83 17.75 -6.58
C LEU A 345 14.43 17.67 -7.99
N PRO A 346 14.41 16.51 -8.66
CA PRO A 346 14.92 16.39 -10.02
C PRO A 346 14.03 17.14 -11.01
N THR A 347 14.62 17.60 -12.11
CA THR A 347 13.85 18.11 -13.24
C THR A 347 13.09 16.98 -13.90
N SER A 348 11.75 17.01 -13.81
CA SER A 348 10.86 16.16 -14.60
C SER A 348 10.27 16.96 -15.75
N ASN A 349 10.18 16.35 -16.93
CA ASN A 349 9.49 16.93 -18.07
C ASN A 349 8.12 16.27 -18.21
N ASN A 350 7.07 16.85 -17.61
CA ASN A 350 5.74 16.98 -18.23
C ASN A 350 4.81 17.88 -17.40
N LYS A 351 3.85 18.48 -18.11
CA LYS A 351 2.72 19.27 -17.60
C LYS A 351 1.53 18.97 -18.50
N CYS A 352 1.33 17.66 -18.70
CA CYS A 352 0.34 16.98 -19.54
C CYS A 352 0.51 17.08 -21.08
N PRO A 353 1.28 16.16 -21.67
CA PRO A 353 1.14 15.87 -23.09
C PRO A 353 1.12 14.37 -23.40
N CYS A 354 0.10 13.96 -24.14
CA CYS A 354 0.15 12.88 -25.12
C CYS A 354 -0.59 13.35 -26.38
N ASN A 355 0.16 13.42 -27.47
CA ASN A 355 -0.17 12.80 -28.74
C ASN A 355 1.14 12.10 -29.14
N GLN A 356 1.08 10.86 -29.63
CA GLN A 356 2.26 10.32 -30.32
C GLN A 356 2.53 11.15 -31.58
#